data_AF-A0A1V4W0I9-F1
#
_entry.id   AF-A0A1V4W0I9-F1
#
_cell.length_a   1.000
_cell.length_b   1.000
_cell.length_c   1.000
_cell.angle_alpha   90.00
_cell.angle_beta   90.00
_cell.angle_gamma   90.00
#
_symmetry.space_group_name_H-M   'P 1'
#
loop_
_entity.id
_entity.type
_entity.pdbx_description
1 polymer ?
#
loop_
_entity_poly.entity_id
_entity_poly.type
_entity_poly.pdbx_seq_one_letter_code
_entity_poly.pdbx_strand_id
1 'polypeptide(L)'
;MDSAAPIMLALLACAFNFFAGRCFDMLCRVMFTEQESTVGCGEFARQLIGEAGLSYRVIHDKSSLTGRCNFKRKLIVLGYPLESDIFTALFQAAHEVGHAVKGPTVFMSHPILTVLLYLSVILGCYFAGSLGVRQWQSLGVSFMIFGVFWFAWLHNEISASRFAGTKLAVHAGESPARKMVLVDIIYKSILALCQISFCMSAAWAAFVLGMRGW
;
A
#
# COMPACT_ATOMS: atom_id res chain seq x y z
N MET A 1 -9.40 11.95 -32.88
CA MET A 1 -8.89 11.03 -31.84
C MET A 1 -9.94 10.91 -30.75
N ASP A 2 -10.51 9.72 -30.58
CA ASP A 2 -11.67 9.49 -29.71
C ASP A 2 -11.37 9.81 -28.25
N SER A 3 -12.20 10.70 -27.69
CA SER A 3 -12.21 11.14 -26.30
C SER A 3 -12.53 10.03 -25.29
N ALA A 4 -12.99 8.87 -25.75
CA ALA A 4 -13.39 7.76 -24.88
C ALA A 4 -12.21 6.88 -24.42
N ALA A 5 -11.12 6.81 -25.20
CA ALA A 5 -10.01 5.89 -24.92
C ALA A 5 -9.30 6.15 -23.56
N PRO A 6 -9.02 7.39 -23.13
CA PRO A 6 -8.36 7.65 -21.85
C PRO A 6 -9.26 7.32 -20.65
N ILE A 7 -10.56 7.60 -20.76
CA ILE A 7 -11.55 7.33 -19.71
C ILE A 7 -11.75 5.82 -19.56
N MET A 8 -11.86 5.11 -20.67
CA MET A 8 -11.96 3.66 -20.69
C MET A 8 -10.70 2.99 -20.13
N LEU A 9 -9.49 3.50 -20.44
CA LEU A 9 -8.25 3.03 -19.83
C LEU A 9 -8.23 3.24 -18.31
N ALA A 10 -8.66 4.41 -17.84
CA ALA A 10 -8.72 4.71 -16.41
C ALA A 10 -9.72 3.80 -15.67
N LEU A 11 -10.90 3.55 -16.26
CA LEU A 11 -11.90 2.63 -15.71
C LEU A 11 -11.40 1.18 -15.71
N LEU A 12 -10.72 0.73 -16.76
CA LEU A 12 -10.09 -0.59 -16.82
C LEU A 12 -8.98 -0.73 -15.80
N ALA A 13 -8.15 0.30 -15.59
CA ALA A 13 -7.15 0.33 -14.53
C ALA A 13 -7.80 0.23 -13.14
N CYS A 14 -8.86 0.99 -12.88
CA CYS A 14 -9.62 0.89 -11.62
C CYS A 14 -10.21 -0.51 -11.39
N ALA A 15 -10.83 -1.09 -12.42
CA ALA A 15 -11.43 -2.42 -12.35
C ALA A 15 -10.36 -3.50 -12.12
N PHE A 16 -9.22 -3.41 -12.81
CA PHE A 16 -8.09 -4.31 -12.61
C PHE A 16 -7.51 -4.18 -11.20
N ASN A 17 -7.36 -2.96 -10.67
CA ASN A 17 -6.89 -2.71 -9.30
C ASN A 17 -7.80 -3.37 -8.27
N PHE A 18 -9.12 -3.24 -8.44
CA PHE A 18 -10.11 -3.87 -7.57
C PHE A 18 -10.03 -5.40 -7.64
N PHE A 19 -9.98 -5.96 -8.85
CA PHE A 19 -10.00 -7.41 -9.04
C PHE A 19 -8.69 -8.07 -8.58
N ALA A 20 -7.53 -7.51 -8.94
CA ALA A 20 -6.23 -7.96 -8.47
C ALA A 20 -6.13 -7.89 -6.94
N GLY A 21 -6.68 -6.83 -6.33
CA GLY A 21 -6.81 -6.68 -4.89
C GLY A 21 -7.57 -7.83 -4.22
N ARG A 22 -8.73 -8.20 -4.78
CA ARG A 22 -9.61 -9.24 -4.23
C ARG A 22 -9.05 -10.65 -4.45
N CYS A 23 -8.47 -10.93 -5.62
CA CYS A 23 -7.82 -12.21 -5.89
C CYS A 23 -6.65 -12.46 -4.95
N PHE A 24 -5.88 -11.43 -4.62
CA PHE A 24 -4.76 -11.57 -3.71
C PHE A 24 -5.19 -11.81 -2.25
N ASP A 25 -6.16 -11.05 -1.74
CA ASP A 25 -6.70 -11.27 -0.39
C ASP A 25 -7.25 -12.70 -0.24
N MET A 26 -7.90 -13.21 -1.29
CA MET A 26 -8.37 -14.60 -1.34
C MET A 26 -7.20 -15.61 -1.33
N LEU A 27 -6.16 -15.39 -2.14
CA LEU A 27 -4.98 -16.27 -2.18
C LEU A 27 -4.23 -16.31 -0.84
N CYS A 28 -4.05 -15.16 -0.19
CA CYS A 28 -3.41 -15.10 1.12
C CYS A 28 -4.20 -15.82 2.21
N ARG A 29 -5.53 -15.70 2.19
CA ARG A 29 -6.39 -16.42 3.13
C ARG A 29 -6.28 -17.92 2.89
N VAL A 30 -6.41 -18.38 1.65
CA VAL A 30 -6.40 -19.82 1.31
C VAL A 30 -5.05 -20.49 1.61
N MET A 31 -3.92 -19.83 1.32
CA MET A 31 -2.61 -20.48 1.43
C MET A 31 -2.11 -20.64 2.88
N PHE A 32 -2.72 -19.96 3.86
CA PHE A 32 -2.11 -19.80 5.18
C PHE A 32 -3.09 -19.87 6.37
N THR A 33 -4.35 -20.27 6.15
CA THR A 33 -5.34 -20.42 7.24
C THR A 33 -5.13 -21.65 8.12
N GLU A 34 -4.34 -22.64 7.71
CA GLU A 34 -4.28 -23.94 8.41
C GLU A 34 -3.19 -24.06 9.47
N GLN A 35 -2.45 -22.99 9.78
CA GLN A 35 -1.40 -23.02 10.78
C GLN A 35 -1.69 -22.07 11.93
N GLU A 36 -1.83 -22.66 13.12
CA GLU A 36 -2.17 -22.00 14.37
C GLU A 36 -0.94 -21.84 15.27
N SER A 37 -0.89 -20.74 15.99
CA SER A 37 0.06 -20.45 17.06
C SER A 37 -0.58 -20.74 18.42
N THR A 38 0.23 -20.79 19.48
CA THR A 38 -0.28 -20.78 20.85
C THR A 38 -0.57 -19.36 21.36
N VAL A 39 -0.25 -18.33 20.57
CA VAL A 39 -0.34 -16.91 20.95
C VAL A 39 -1.30 -16.18 20.00
N GLY A 40 -2.25 -15.44 20.57
CA GLY A 40 -3.15 -14.58 19.80
C GLY A 40 -2.43 -13.35 19.22
N CYS A 41 -2.84 -12.90 18.03
CA CYS A 41 -2.20 -11.81 17.31
C CYS A 41 -2.17 -10.48 18.10
N GLY A 42 -3.14 -10.24 18.98
CA GLY A 42 -3.18 -9.07 19.85
C GLY A 42 -2.13 -9.11 20.96
N GLU A 43 -1.89 -10.28 21.56
CA GLU A 43 -0.81 -10.48 22.54
C GLU A 43 0.55 -10.36 21.87
N PHE A 44 0.72 -11.03 20.72
CA PHE A 44 1.93 -10.96 19.91
C PHE A 44 2.28 -9.51 19.52
N ALA A 45 1.31 -8.73 19.05
CA ALA A 45 1.53 -7.32 18.74
C ALA A 45 2.01 -6.51 19.96
N ARG A 46 1.39 -6.70 21.13
CA ARG A 46 1.79 -5.99 22.37
C ARG A 46 3.20 -6.36 22.81
N GLN A 47 3.57 -7.63 22.69
CA GLN A 47 4.94 -8.09 22.97
C GLN A 47 5.94 -7.35 22.07
N LEU A 48 5.71 -7.34 20.76
CA LEU A 48 6.61 -6.67 19.80
C LEU A 48 6.71 -5.16 20.03
N ILE A 49 5.61 -4.51 20.41
CA ILE A 49 5.58 -3.09 20.79
C ILE A 49 6.44 -2.84 22.04
N GLY A 50 6.31 -3.71 23.05
CA GLY A 50 7.11 -3.65 24.28
C GLY A 50 8.60 -3.86 24.02
N GLU A 51 8.96 -4.87 23.21
CA GLU A 51 10.35 -5.13 22.78
C GLU A 51 10.97 -3.93 22.06
N ALA A 52 10.18 -3.19 21.28
CA ALA A 52 10.62 -2.01 20.55
C ALA A 52 10.61 -0.71 21.39
N GLY A 53 10.20 -0.75 22.66
CA GLY A 53 10.08 0.43 23.51
C GLY A 53 9.03 1.43 23.03
N LEU A 54 7.99 0.96 22.35
CA LEU A 54 6.94 1.78 21.77
C LEU A 54 5.70 1.84 22.69
N SER A 55 4.89 2.89 22.55
CA SER A 55 3.69 3.12 23.37
C SER A 55 2.38 3.01 22.58
N TYR A 56 2.34 2.15 21.56
CA TYR A 56 1.14 2.00 20.71
C TYR A 56 0.09 1.15 21.39
N ARG A 57 -1.18 1.51 21.23
CA ARG A 57 -2.33 0.68 21.62
C ARG A 57 -2.71 -0.26 20.49
N VAL A 58 -3.10 -1.48 20.82
CA VAL A 58 -3.60 -2.47 19.86
C VAL A 58 -5.10 -2.64 20.03
N ILE A 59 -5.87 -2.48 18.96
CA ILE A 59 -7.32 -2.70 18.94
C ILE A 59 -7.71 -3.55 17.74
N HIS A 60 -8.87 -4.19 17.82
CA HIS A 60 -9.51 -4.86 16.69
C HIS A 60 -10.66 -4.00 16.16
N ASP A 61 -10.79 -3.91 14.84
CA ASP A 61 -11.91 -3.25 14.16
C ASP A 61 -12.61 -4.25 13.24
N LYS A 62 -13.79 -4.71 13.67
CA LYS A 62 -14.63 -5.68 12.93
C LYS A 62 -15.00 -5.22 11.53
N SER A 63 -15.02 -3.91 11.28
CA SER A 63 -15.36 -3.35 9.97
C SER A 63 -14.15 -3.29 9.03
N SER A 64 -12.94 -3.51 9.55
CA SER A 64 -11.71 -3.42 8.80
C SER A 64 -11.27 -4.78 8.28
N LEU A 65 -11.11 -4.89 6.96
CA LEU A 65 -10.57 -6.11 6.34
C LEU A 65 -9.05 -6.22 6.48
N THR A 66 -8.36 -5.14 6.82
CA THR A 66 -6.90 -5.04 6.83
C THR A 66 -6.38 -4.35 8.08
N GLY A 67 -5.14 -4.65 8.45
CA GLY A 67 -4.41 -3.93 9.48
C GLY A 67 -4.18 -2.47 9.08
N ARG A 68 -4.02 -1.60 10.08
CA ARG A 68 -3.54 -0.22 9.88
C ARG A 68 -2.78 0.29 11.10
N CYS A 69 -1.64 0.93 10.85
CA CYS A 69 -0.88 1.68 11.84
C CYS A 69 -1.19 3.18 11.75
N ASN A 70 -1.73 3.75 12.83
CA ASN A 70 -1.98 5.18 12.98
C ASN A 70 -0.93 5.83 13.88
N PHE A 71 0.05 6.47 13.24
CA PHE A 71 1.17 7.14 13.90
C PHE A 71 0.75 8.29 14.82
N LYS A 72 -0.25 9.09 14.40
CA LYS A 72 -0.71 10.27 15.16
C LYS A 72 -1.42 9.88 16.45
N ARG A 73 -2.26 8.84 16.40
CA ARG A 73 -3.00 8.33 17.56
C ARG A 73 -2.25 7.27 18.35
N LYS A 74 -1.05 6.87 17.90
CA LYS A 74 -0.28 5.74 18.46
C LYS A 74 -1.16 4.50 18.60
N LEU A 75 -1.80 4.12 17.49
CA LEU A 75 -2.81 3.06 17.47
C LEU A 75 -2.54 2.08 16.33
N ILE A 76 -2.48 0.80 16.64
CA ILE A 76 -2.47 -0.31 15.68
C ILE A 76 -3.86 -0.93 15.71
N VAL A 77 -4.49 -0.97 14.54
CA VAL A 77 -5.81 -1.58 14.35
C VAL A 77 -5.62 -2.85 13.54
N LEU A 78 -6.10 -3.98 14.07
CA LEU A 78 -6.03 -5.28 13.41
C LEU A 78 -7.37 -5.62 12.77
N GLY A 79 -7.33 -6.22 11.58
CA GLY A 79 -8.51 -6.73 10.90
C GLY A 79 -8.97 -8.08 11.44
N TYR A 80 -8.08 -8.84 12.07
CA TYR A 80 -8.41 -10.09 12.77
C TYR A 80 -8.78 -9.84 14.25
N PRO A 81 -9.63 -10.69 14.84
CA PRO A 81 -9.87 -10.70 16.29
C PRO A 81 -8.54 -10.82 17.06
N LEU A 82 -8.43 -10.18 18.22
CA LEU A 82 -7.18 -10.12 18.98
C LEU A 82 -6.72 -11.50 19.46
N GLU A 83 -7.69 -12.40 19.63
CA GLU A 83 -7.55 -13.79 20.06
C GLU A 83 -7.16 -14.72 18.90
N SER A 84 -7.19 -14.22 17.65
CA SER A 84 -6.86 -15.02 16.48
C SER A 84 -5.39 -15.41 16.49
N ASP A 85 -5.15 -16.72 16.44
CA ASP A 85 -3.86 -17.39 16.57
C ASP A 85 -3.33 -17.94 15.23
N ILE A 86 -4.09 -17.80 14.15
CA ILE A 86 -3.66 -18.18 12.81
C ILE A 86 -2.49 -17.31 12.34
N PHE A 87 -1.53 -17.91 11.62
CA PHE A 87 -0.31 -17.21 11.19
C PHE A 87 -0.57 -15.97 10.34
N THR A 88 -1.65 -15.92 9.57
CA THR A 88 -2.02 -14.71 8.81
C THR A 88 -2.36 -13.53 9.71
N ALA A 89 -3.01 -13.78 10.84
CA ALA A 89 -3.31 -12.77 11.84
C ALA A 89 -2.03 -12.30 12.55
N LEU A 90 -1.13 -13.23 12.92
CA LEU A 90 0.17 -12.88 13.49
C LEU A 90 1.05 -12.09 12.51
N PHE A 91 1.06 -12.48 11.23
CA PHE A 91 1.79 -11.76 10.19
C PHE A 91 1.27 -10.33 10.05
N GLN A 92 -0.05 -10.13 9.95
CA GLN A 92 -0.65 -8.80 9.90
C GLN A 92 -0.29 -7.98 11.14
N ALA A 93 -0.40 -8.57 12.34
CA ALA A 93 -0.04 -7.91 13.58
C ALA A 93 1.42 -7.44 13.58
N ALA A 94 2.36 -8.31 13.24
CA ALA A 94 3.77 -7.95 13.17
C ALA A 94 4.08 -6.95 12.04
N HIS A 95 3.36 -7.00 10.91
CA HIS A 95 3.49 -6.03 9.82
C HIS A 95 3.12 -4.62 10.27
N GLU A 96 1.98 -4.46 10.96
CA GLU A 96 1.56 -3.16 11.49
C GLU A 96 2.50 -2.63 12.58
N VAL A 97 3.03 -3.53 13.43
CA VAL A 97 4.10 -3.16 14.38
C VAL A 97 5.37 -2.75 13.63
N GLY A 98 5.72 -3.42 12.54
CA GLY A 98 6.84 -3.06 11.68
C GLY A 98 6.73 -1.63 11.13
N HIS A 99 5.53 -1.20 10.76
CA HIS A 99 5.27 0.21 10.44
C HIS A 99 5.50 1.12 11.65
N ALA A 100 5.01 0.76 12.84
CA ALA A 100 5.20 1.55 14.05
C ALA A 100 6.68 1.72 14.44
N VAL A 101 7.50 0.67 14.27
CA VAL A 101 8.95 0.67 14.53
C VAL A 101 9.70 1.56 13.57
N LYS A 102 9.38 1.51 12.28
CA LYS A 102 10.08 2.31 11.26
C LYS A 102 9.64 3.76 11.23
N GLY A 103 8.46 4.06 11.77
CA GLY A 103 7.88 5.38 11.75
C GLY A 103 7.24 5.73 10.41
N PRO A 104 6.56 6.88 10.34
CA PRO A 104 5.84 7.26 9.15
C PRO A 104 6.81 7.73 8.07
N THR A 105 6.50 7.43 6.81
CA THR A 105 7.13 8.13 5.70
C THR A 105 6.68 9.60 5.69
N VAL A 106 7.49 10.48 5.09
CA VAL A 106 7.18 11.93 4.98
C VAL A 106 5.77 12.16 4.43
N PHE A 107 5.38 11.38 3.42
CA PHE A 107 4.11 11.50 2.74
C PHE A 107 2.92 10.89 3.50
N MET A 108 3.13 9.80 4.25
CA MET A 108 2.10 9.25 5.14
C MET A 108 1.79 10.21 6.31
N SER A 109 2.77 11.01 6.73
CA SER A 109 2.58 12.04 7.76
C SER A 109 1.72 13.23 7.28
N HIS A 110 1.72 13.49 5.97
CA HIS A 110 1.13 14.68 5.35
C HIS A 110 0.24 14.31 4.16
N PRO A 111 -0.97 13.74 4.39
CA PRO A 111 -1.87 13.34 3.32
C PRO A 111 -2.29 14.52 2.43
N ILE A 112 -2.40 15.72 2.99
CA ILE A 112 -2.68 16.95 2.24
C ILE A 112 -1.56 17.24 1.24
N LEU A 113 -0.30 17.12 1.65
CA LEU A 113 0.86 17.35 0.77
C LEU A 113 0.85 16.35 -0.40
N THR A 114 0.51 15.10 -0.11
CA THR A 114 0.36 14.05 -1.14
C THR A 114 -0.72 14.43 -2.16
N VAL A 115 -1.90 14.88 -1.71
CA VAL A 115 -2.98 15.33 -2.61
C VAL A 115 -2.56 16.56 -3.42
N LEU A 116 -1.91 17.54 -2.79
CA LEU A 116 -1.41 18.73 -3.48
C LEU A 116 -0.35 18.39 -4.53
N LEU A 117 0.54 17.45 -4.25
CA LEU A 117 1.52 16.94 -5.21
C LEU A 117 0.81 16.31 -6.41
N TYR A 118 -0.15 15.42 -6.17
CA TYR A 118 -0.97 14.84 -7.25
C TYR A 118 -1.65 15.89 -8.11
N LEU A 119 -2.33 16.86 -7.49
CA LEU A 119 -3.00 17.95 -8.19
C LEU A 119 -2.02 18.81 -8.99
N SER A 120 -0.83 19.11 -8.45
CA SER A 120 0.19 19.90 -9.15
C SER A 120 0.69 19.21 -10.42
N VAL A 121 0.87 17.88 -10.38
CA VAL A 121 1.28 17.11 -11.57
C VAL A 121 0.18 17.12 -12.62
N ILE A 122 -1.08 16.90 -12.20
CA ILE A 122 -2.24 16.90 -13.11
C ILE A 122 -2.42 18.28 -13.77
N LEU A 123 -2.35 19.36 -12.98
CA LEU A 123 -2.41 20.73 -13.50
C LEU A 123 -1.22 21.04 -14.42
N GLY A 124 -0.01 20.61 -14.03
CA GLY A 124 1.19 20.75 -14.86
C GLY A 124 1.03 20.06 -16.21
N CYS A 125 0.49 18.85 -16.25
CA CYS A 125 0.18 18.13 -17.49
C CYS A 125 -0.87 18.86 -18.33
N TYR A 126 -1.92 19.40 -17.72
CA TYR A 126 -2.93 20.19 -18.42
C TYR A 126 -2.30 21.41 -19.09
N PHE A 127 -1.56 22.24 -18.35
CA PHE A 127 -0.91 23.43 -18.90
C PHE A 127 0.13 23.08 -19.97
N ALA A 128 0.89 22.00 -19.78
CA ALA A 128 1.83 21.52 -20.79
C ALA A 128 1.13 21.15 -22.11
N GLY A 129 -0.05 20.53 -22.03
CA GLY A 129 -0.90 20.28 -23.20
C GLY A 129 -1.36 21.57 -23.88
N SER A 130 -1.82 22.55 -23.10
CA SER A 130 -2.26 23.86 -23.62
C SER A 130 -1.12 24.69 -24.22
N LEU A 131 0.13 24.45 -23.82
CA LEU A 131 1.30 25.14 -24.36
C LEU A 131 1.97 24.39 -25.53
N GLY A 132 1.40 23.27 -25.99
CA GLY A 132 1.96 22.47 -27.07
C GLY A 132 3.30 21.78 -26.72
N VAL A 133 3.57 21.58 -25.43
CA VAL A 133 4.77 20.86 -24.96
C VAL A 133 4.73 19.43 -25.46
N ARG A 134 5.90 18.85 -25.78
CA ARG A 134 5.97 17.46 -26.20
C ARG A 134 5.47 16.53 -25.10
N GLN A 135 4.48 15.72 -25.45
CA GLN A 135 3.77 14.82 -24.55
C GLN A 135 4.67 13.92 -23.69
N TRP A 136 5.77 13.41 -24.27
CA TRP A 136 6.72 12.53 -23.59
C TRP A 136 7.47 13.20 -22.44
N GLN A 137 7.70 14.52 -22.52
CA GLN A 137 8.38 15.28 -21.46
C GLN A 137 7.47 15.38 -20.22
N SER A 138 6.20 15.72 -20.44
CA SER A 138 5.19 15.84 -19.38
C SER A 138 4.90 14.49 -18.70
N LEU A 139 4.82 13.42 -19.50
CA LEU A 139 4.67 12.05 -18.97
C LEU A 139 5.92 11.58 -18.23
N GLY A 140 7.13 11.86 -18.75
CA GLY A 140 8.38 11.47 -18.09
C GLY A 140 8.53 12.11 -16.70
N VAL A 141 8.25 13.40 -16.58
CA VAL A 141 8.27 14.12 -15.29
C VAL A 141 7.22 13.54 -14.33
N SER A 142 6.01 13.29 -14.82
CA SER A 142 4.93 12.69 -14.02
C SER A 142 5.32 11.30 -13.50
N PHE A 143 5.91 10.47 -14.36
CA PHE A 143 6.38 9.14 -14.01
C PHE A 143 7.49 9.20 -12.95
N MET A 144 8.44 10.13 -13.05
CA MET A 144 9.47 10.30 -12.02
C MET A 144 8.88 10.70 -10.67
N ILE A 145 7.96 11.67 -10.64
CA ILE A 145 7.35 12.15 -9.40
C ILE A 145 6.52 11.05 -8.73
N PHE A 146 5.61 10.42 -9.48
CA PHE A 146 4.79 9.33 -8.95
C PHE A 146 5.63 8.09 -8.64
N GLY A 147 6.60 7.77 -9.48
CA GLY A 147 7.54 6.66 -9.27
C GLY A 147 8.25 6.81 -7.93
N VAL A 148 8.91 7.94 -7.66
CA VAL A 148 9.60 8.18 -6.38
C VAL A 148 8.66 8.03 -5.19
N PHE A 149 7.44 8.58 -5.28
CA PHE A 149 6.43 8.43 -4.23
C PHE A 149 6.06 6.97 -3.96
N TRP A 150 5.72 6.23 -5.02
CA TRP A 150 5.30 4.83 -4.91
C TRP A 150 6.45 3.91 -4.51
N PHE A 151 7.69 4.21 -4.92
CA PHE A 151 8.89 3.52 -4.43
C PHE A 151 9.11 3.75 -2.94
N ALA A 152 8.95 4.98 -2.45
CA ALA A 152 9.07 5.27 -1.01
C ALA A 152 7.99 4.54 -0.19
N TRP A 153 6.75 4.51 -0.69
CA TRP A 153 5.67 3.72 -0.09
C TRP A 153 5.98 2.23 -0.10
N LEU A 154 6.35 1.67 -1.26
CA LEU A 154 6.65 0.25 -1.41
C LEU A 154 7.84 -0.18 -0.55
N HIS A 155 8.88 0.66 -0.46
CA HIS A 155 10.01 0.42 0.43
C HIS A 155 9.57 0.28 1.88
N ASN A 156 8.63 1.13 2.35
CA ASN A 156 8.07 1.05 3.70
C ASN A 156 7.23 -0.22 3.91
N GLU A 157 6.44 -0.64 2.92
CA GLU A 157 5.69 -1.90 2.97
C GLU A 157 6.63 -3.11 3.03
N ILE A 158 7.57 -3.26 2.07
CA ILE A 158 8.56 -4.36 2.04
C ILE A 158 9.32 -4.45 3.36
N SER A 159 9.66 -3.28 3.89
CA SER A 159 10.33 -3.10 5.15
C SER A 159 9.54 -3.65 6.33
N ALA A 160 8.24 -3.38 6.38
CA ALA A 160 7.33 -3.91 7.40
C ALA A 160 7.10 -5.42 7.22
N SER A 161 6.94 -5.90 5.99
CA SER A 161 6.79 -7.32 5.68
C SER A 161 8.03 -8.10 6.13
N ARG A 162 9.24 -7.58 5.88
CA ARG A 162 10.50 -8.21 6.33
C ARG A 162 10.57 -8.29 7.86
N PHE A 163 10.18 -7.21 8.56
CA PHE A 163 10.10 -7.22 10.02
C PHE A 163 9.10 -8.29 10.50
N ALA A 164 7.92 -8.36 9.88
CA ALA A 164 6.90 -9.35 10.18
C ALA A 164 7.41 -10.77 9.98
N GLY A 165 8.07 -11.04 8.84
CA GLY A 165 8.66 -12.34 8.55
C GLY A 165 9.71 -12.77 9.57
N THR A 166 10.62 -11.87 9.96
CA THR A 166 11.63 -12.17 10.98
C THR A 166 11.00 -12.52 12.33
N LYS A 167 9.96 -11.78 12.76
CA LYS A 167 9.28 -12.03 14.03
C LYS A 167 8.40 -13.29 13.97
N LEU A 168 7.73 -13.53 12.86
CA LEU A 168 6.91 -14.71 12.66
C LEU A 168 7.72 -16.00 12.55
N ALA A 169 8.94 -15.95 12.02
CA ALA A 169 9.82 -17.11 11.88
C ALA A 169 10.10 -17.82 13.21
N VAL A 170 10.06 -17.09 14.33
CA VAL A 170 10.21 -17.63 15.70
C VAL A 170 9.07 -18.58 16.06
N HIS A 171 7.87 -18.37 15.52
CA HIS A 171 6.66 -19.15 15.83
C HIS A 171 6.27 -20.14 14.72
N ALA A 172 6.43 -19.73 13.46
CA ALA A 172 5.99 -20.49 12.29
C ALA A 172 7.12 -21.29 11.60
N GLY A 173 8.38 -21.04 11.99
CA GLY A 173 9.56 -21.47 11.24
C GLY A 173 9.86 -20.56 10.03
N GLU A 174 11.09 -20.66 9.53
CA GLU A 174 11.59 -19.75 8.49
C GLU A 174 10.88 -19.90 7.14
N SER A 175 10.53 -21.14 6.74
CA SER A 175 9.95 -21.41 5.42
C SER A 175 8.55 -20.80 5.24
N PRO A 176 7.57 -21.01 6.17
CA PRO A 176 6.27 -20.35 6.08
C PRO A 176 6.37 -18.82 6.15
N ALA A 177 7.20 -18.29 7.06
CA ALA A 177 7.42 -16.85 7.18
C ALA A 177 7.97 -16.24 5.89
N ARG A 178 8.96 -16.87 5.25
CA ARG A 178 9.54 -16.41 3.98
C ARG A 178 8.52 -16.43 2.85
N LYS A 179 7.64 -17.45 2.79
CA LYS A 179 6.54 -17.51 1.81
C LYS A 179 5.57 -16.37 2.00
N MET A 180 5.15 -16.07 3.24
CA MET A 180 4.26 -14.94 3.53
C MET A 180 4.87 -13.60 3.12
N VAL A 181 6.15 -13.37 3.45
CA VAL A 181 6.86 -12.16 3.03
C VAL A 181 6.89 -12.04 1.51
N LEU A 182 7.22 -13.11 0.80
CA LEU A 182 7.29 -13.09 -0.66
C LEU A 182 5.93 -12.74 -1.28
N VAL A 183 4.86 -13.39 -0.80
CA VAL A 183 3.50 -13.20 -1.28
C VAL A 183 3.04 -11.76 -1.03
N ASP A 184 3.25 -11.23 0.18
CA ASP A 184 2.93 -9.84 0.52
C ASP A 184 3.73 -8.85 -0.35
N ILE A 185 5.03 -9.05 -0.53
CA ILE A 185 5.86 -8.18 -1.39
C ILE A 185 5.35 -8.17 -2.84
N ILE A 186 5.03 -9.33 -3.40
CA ILE A 186 4.51 -9.44 -4.77
C ILE A 186 3.22 -8.61 -4.90
N TYR A 187 2.31 -8.74 -3.94
CA TYR A 187 1.07 -7.97 -3.95
C TYR A 187 1.26 -6.48 -3.82
N LYS A 188 2.06 -6.04 -2.84
CA LYS A 188 2.32 -4.61 -2.65
C LYS A 188 2.99 -4.02 -3.88
N SER A 189 3.82 -4.80 -4.58
CA SER A 189 4.42 -4.42 -5.87
C SER A 189 3.38 -4.30 -6.98
N ILE A 190 2.47 -5.27 -7.12
CA ILE A 190 1.35 -5.20 -8.07
C ILE A 190 0.47 -3.99 -7.78
N LEU A 191 0.13 -3.76 -6.50
CA LEU A 191 -0.68 -2.62 -6.07
C LEU A 191 0.01 -1.28 -6.36
N ALA A 192 1.32 -1.18 -6.15
CA ALA A 192 2.09 0.01 -6.50
C ALA A 192 2.06 0.28 -8.02
N LEU A 193 2.30 -0.74 -8.85
CA LEU A 193 2.23 -0.62 -10.31
C LEU A 193 0.84 -0.21 -10.80
N CYS A 194 -0.19 -0.81 -10.22
CA CYS A 194 -1.59 -0.49 -10.41
C CYS A 194 -1.90 1.00 -10.14
N GLN A 195 -1.38 1.52 -9.03
CA GLN A 195 -1.57 2.93 -8.66
C GLN A 195 -0.76 3.88 -9.55
N ILE A 196 0.49 3.53 -9.89
CA ILE A 196 1.30 4.28 -10.87
C ILE A 196 0.55 4.37 -12.20
N SER A 197 0.02 3.26 -12.70
CA SER A 197 -0.75 3.21 -13.95
C SER A 197 -1.98 4.12 -13.92
N PHE A 198 -2.72 4.12 -12.82
CA PHE A 198 -3.87 5.01 -12.63
C PHE A 198 -3.45 6.49 -12.66
N CYS A 199 -2.41 6.86 -11.89
CA CYS A 199 -1.90 8.23 -11.86
C CYS A 199 -1.38 8.70 -13.23
N MET A 200 -0.69 7.83 -13.96
CA MET A 200 -0.20 8.11 -15.31
C MET A 200 -1.34 8.29 -16.31
N SER A 201 -2.40 7.49 -16.20
CA SER A 201 -3.60 7.62 -17.04
C SER A 201 -4.32 8.96 -16.80
N ALA A 202 -4.41 9.39 -15.53
CA ALA A 202 -4.97 10.68 -15.17
C ALA A 202 -4.12 11.85 -15.70
N ALA A 203 -2.79 11.77 -15.58
CA ALA A 203 -1.85 12.76 -16.12
C ALA A 203 -1.96 12.87 -17.65
N TRP A 204 -2.06 11.74 -18.34
CA TRP A 204 -2.29 11.71 -19.79
C TRP A 204 -3.62 12.34 -20.18
N ALA A 205 -4.71 12.00 -19.49
CA ALA A 205 -6.02 12.57 -19.76
C ALA A 205 -6.02 14.10 -19.59
N ALA A 206 -5.37 14.61 -18.53
CA ALA A 206 -5.20 16.03 -18.31
C ALA A 206 -4.42 16.72 -19.44
N PHE A 207 -3.33 16.10 -19.89
CA PHE A 207 -2.55 16.60 -21.04
C PHE A 207 -3.40 16.69 -22.32
N VAL A 208 -4.16 15.65 -22.64
CA VAL A 208 -5.05 15.63 -23.82
C VAL A 208 -6.15 16.68 -23.72
N LEU A 209 -6.72 16.89 -22.53
CA LEU A 209 -7.69 17.96 -22.31
C LEU A 209 -7.06 19.35 -22.52
N GLY A 210 -5.84 19.55 -22.04
CA GLY A 210 -5.08 20.79 -22.25
C GLY A 210 -4.88 21.11 -23.73
N MET A 211 -4.58 20.10 -24.56
CA MET A 211 -4.45 20.26 -26.02
C MET A 211 -5.77 20.60 -26.72
N ARG A 212 -6.92 20.24 -26.13
CA ARG A 212 -8.27 20.48 -26.70
C ARG A 212 -8.89 21.80 -26.29
N GLY A 213 -8.33 22.48 -25.29
CA GLY A 213 -8.76 23.83 -24.89
C GLY A 213 -8.33 24.93 -25.85
N TRP A 214 -7.79 24.55 -27.02
CA TRP A 214 -7.35 25.40 -28.12
C TRP A 214 -8.14 25.06 -29.39
#